data_AF-A0A426UX04-F1
#
_entry.id   AF-A0A426UX04-F1
#
_cell.length_a   1.000
_cell.length_b   1.000
_cell.length_c   1.000
_cell.angle_alpha   90.00
_cell.angle_beta   90.00
_cell.angle_gamma   90.00
#
_symmetry.space_group_name_H-M   'P 1'
#
loop_
_entity.id
_entity.type
_entity.pdbx_description
1 polymer ?
#
loop_
_entity_poly.entity_id
_entity_poly.type
_entity_poly.pdbx_seq_one_letter_code
_entity_poly.pdbx_strand_id
1 'polypeptide(L)' 'MRSVNEVDRVAALALAVQRSAMLPLEEQAALLDTYRRARERVLRHGSEDDVRRLAGIDGAVGPERALSRP' A
#
# COMPACT_ATOMS: atom_id res chain seq x y z
N MET A 1 -0.64 23.12 -4.53
CA MET A 1 -1.06 22.71 -3.17
C MET A 1 -1.43 21.23 -3.20
N ARG A 2 -0.83 20.44 -2.29
CA ARG A 2 -1.33 19.15 -1.78
C ARG A 2 -1.36 17.90 -2.68
N SER A 3 -0.41 17.70 -3.59
CA SER A 3 0.04 16.33 -3.85
C SER A 3 0.96 15.91 -2.70
N VAL A 4 0.41 15.74 -1.49
CA VAL A 4 1.02 14.77 -0.58
C VAL A 4 0.91 13.47 -1.36
N ASN A 5 2.04 13.01 -1.88
CA ASN A 5 2.14 12.04 -2.96
C ASN A 5 1.24 10.83 -2.61
N GLU A 6 0.16 10.60 -3.37
CA GLU A 6 -0.80 9.53 -3.05
C GLU A 6 -0.08 8.17 -2.99
N VAL A 7 1.03 8.02 -3.72
CA VAL A 7 1.95 6.88 -3.61
C VAL A 7 2.61 6.77 -2.23
N ASP A 8 3.11 7.87 -1.66
CA ASP A 8 3.71 7.88 -0.31
C ASP A 8 2.65 7.54 0.75
N ARG A 9 1.39 7.96 0.52
CA ARG A 9 0.26 7.59 1.37
C ARG A 9 -0.02 6.09 1.29
N VAL A 10 -0.02 5.50 0.10
CA VAL A 10 -0.16 4.06 -0.09
C VAL A 10 0.98 3.31 0.58
N ALA A 11 2.22 3.79 0.45
CA ALA A 11 3.39 3.20 1.11
C ALA A 11 3.25 3.18 2.64
N ALA A 12 2.82 4.30 3.23
CA ALA A 12 2.60 4.40 4.67
C ALA A 12 1.48 3.46 5.15
N LEU A 13 0.38 3.36 4.39
CA LEU A 13 -0.72 2.44 4.68
C LEU A 13 -0.29 0.97 4.56
N ALA A 14 0.53 0.63 3.58
CA ALA A 14 1.05 -0.73 3.42
C ALA A 14 1.88 -1.16 4.63
N LEU A 15 2.76 -0.28 5.12
CA LEU A 15 3.54 -0.52 6.34
C LEU A 15 2.64 -0.63 7.58
N ALA A 16 1.61 0.21 7.67
CA ALA A 16 0.65 0.17 8.77
C ALA A 16 -0.11 -1.17 8.78
N VAL A 17 -0.60 -1.65 7.63
CA VAL A 17 -1.23 -2.96 7.46
C VAL A 17 -0.28 -4.07 7.89
N GLN A 18 0.98 -4.04 7.46
CA GLN A 18 1.97 -5.05 7.83
C GLN A 18 2.24 -5.11 9.35
N ARG A 19 2.12 -3.96 10.03
CA ARG A 19 2.30 -3.84 11.49
C ARG A 19 1.01 -4.03 12.29
N SER A 20 -0.13 -4.22 11.62
CA SER A 20 -1.45 -4.24 12.27
C SER A 20 -1.80 -5.60 12.89
N ALA A 21 -0.86 -6.55 12.94
CA ALA A 21 -1.12 -7.93 13.37
C ALA A 21 -1.67 -8.05 14.81
N MET A 22 -1.43 -7.05 15.65
CA MET A 22 -1.89 -6.99 17.04
C MET A 22 -3.13 -6.10 17.23
N LEU A 23 -3.64 -5.48 16.16
CA LEU A 23 -4.85 -4.66 16.24
C LEU A 23 -6.12 -5.54 16.27
N PRO A 24 -7.23 -5.02 16.81
CA PRO A 24 -8.54 -5.64 16.63
C PRO A 24 -8.86 -5.89 15.16
N LEU A 25 -9.57 -6.98 14.87
CA LEU A 25 -9.92 -7.37 13.50
C LEU A 25 -10.67 -6.26 12.74
N GLU A 26 -11.55 -5.53 13.43
CA GLU A 26 -12.29 -4.40 12.84
C GLU A 26 -11.35 -3.26 12.41
N GLU A 27 -10.36 -2.95 13.24
CA GLU A 27 -9.36 -1.91 12.93
C GLU A 27 -8.42 -2.36 11.81
N GLN A 28 -8.01 -3.63 11.81
CA GLN A 28 -7.24 -4.21 10.70
C GLN A 28 -8.04 -4.18 9.39
N ALA A 29 -9.33 -4.53 9.42
CA ALA A 29 -10.19 -4.47 8.25
C ALA A 29 -10.37 -3.04 7.72
N ALA A 30 -10.58 -2.07 8.60
CA ALA A 30 -10.69 -0.66 8.23
C ALA A 30 -9.38 -0.11 7.62
N LEU A 31 -8.22 -0.54 8.16
CA LEU A 31 -6.91 -0.16 7.64
C LEU A 31 -6.66 -0.78 6.26
N LEU A 32 -7.02 -2.05 6.06
CA LEU A 32 -6.96 -2.73 4.77
C LEU A 32 -7.88 -2.07 3.73
N ASP A 33 -9.10 -1.67 4.11
CA ASP A 33 -10.02 -0.97 3.21
C ASP A 33 -9.45 0.40 2.79
N THR A 34 -8.88 1.13 3.74
CA THR A 34 -8.23 2.42 3.49
C THR A 34 -7.03 2.27 2.54
N TYR A 35 -6.19 1.25 2.75
CA TYR A 35 -5.10 0.89 1.84
C TYR A 35 -5.60 0.62 0.42
N ARG A 36 -6.63 -0.22 0.28
CA ARG A 36 -7.22 -0.58 -1.02
C ARG A 36 -7.75 0.63 -1.78
N ARG A 37 -8.50 1.51 -1.11
CA ARG A 37 -9.03 2.73 -1.73
C ARG A 37 -7.94 3.69 -2.17
N ALA A 38 -6.88 3.87 -1.36
CA ALA A 38 -5.74 4.70 -1.74
C ALA A 38 -5.01 4.13 -2.96
N ARG A 39 -4.80 2.82 -2.99
CA ARG A 39 -4.22 2.10 -4.14
C ARG A 39 -5.04 2.28 -5.41
N GLU A 40 -6.36 2.11 -5.33
CA GLU A 40 -7.25 2.31 -6.47
C GLU A 40 -7.21 3.75 -7.01
N ARG A 41 -7.09 4.75 -6.14
CA ARG A 41 -6.96 6.15 -6.59
C ARG A 41 -5.69 6.36 -7.40
N VAL A 42 -4.56 5.79 -6.97
CA VAL A 42 -3.30 5.86 -7.73
C VAL A 42 -3.45 5.16 -9.08
N LEU A 43 -4.11 4.00 -9.14
CA LEU A 43 -4.33 3.29 -10.40
C LEU A 43 -5.26 4.03 -11.39
N ARG A 44 -6.26 4.76 -10.88
CA ARG A 44 -7.23 5.47 -11.73
C ARG A 44 -6.79 6.86 -12.15
N HIS A 45 -6.03 7.55 -11.31
CA HIS A 45 -5.75 8.98 -11.46
C HIS A 45 -4.26 9.34 -11.36
N GLY A 46 -3.39 8.38 -11.01
CA GLY A 46 -1.95 8.59 -10.94
C GLY A 46 -1.30 8.67 -12.32
N SER A 47 -0.11 9.26 -12.36
CA SER A 47 0.74 9.22 -13.55
C SER A 47 1.30 7.80 -13.76
N GLU A 48 1.86 7.55 -14.96
CA GLU A 48 2.55 6.28 -15.24
C GLU A 48 3.69 6.01 -14.24
N ASP A 49 4.39 7.07 -13.82
CA ASP A 49 5.48 6.99 -12.83
C ASP A 49 4.94 6.62 -11.44
N ASP A 50 3.76 7.12 -11.07
CA ASP A 50 3.09 6.76 -9.81
C ASP A 50 2.65 5.30 -9.80
N VAL A 51 2.10 4.82 -10.92
CA VAL A 51 1.70 3.41 -11.09
C VAL A 51 2.92 2.49 -11.02
N ARG A 52 4.06 2.88 -11.63
CA ARG A 52 5.32 2.13 -11.54
C ARG A 52 5.83 2.07 -10.10
N ARG A 53 5.78 3.18 -9.35
CA ARG A 53 6.17 3.19 -7.93
C ARG A 53 5.23 2.35 -7.08
N LEU A 54 3.93 2.41 -7.34
CA LEU A 54 2.93 1.57 -6.68
C LEU A 54 3.23 0.08 -6.86
N ALA A 55 3.60 -0.36 -8.07
CA ALA A 55 3.99 -1.74 -8.33
C ALA A 55 5.21 -2.17 -7.49
N GLY A 56 6.16 -1.26 -7.26
CA GLY A 56 7.30 -1.50 -6.37
C GLY A 56 6.89 -1.68 -4.90
N ILE A 57 5.90 -0.92 -4.43
CA ILE A 57 5.33 -1.06 -3.07
C ILE A 57 4.63 -2.42 -2.94
N ASP A 58 3.78 -2.78 -3.90
CA ASP A 58 3.07 -4.07 -3.91
C ASP A 58 4.06 -5.25 -3.92
N GLY A 59 5.14 -5.18 -4.71
CA GLY A 59 6.19 -6.20 -4.74
C GLY A 59 7.01 -6.30 -3.45
N ALA A 60 7.18 -5.19 -2.71
CA ALA A 60 7.89 -5.18 -1.44
C ALA A 60 7.05 -5.71 -0.27
N VAL A 61 5.73 -5.58 -0.35
CA VAL A 61 4.76 -5.94 0.70
C VAL A 61 4.09 -7.30 0.42
N GLY A 62 4.09 -7.75 -0.84
CA GLY A 62 3.55 -9.04 -1.28
C GLY A 62 4.43 -10.24 -0.86
N PRO A 63 3.85 -11.45 -0.89
CA PRO A 63 4.50 -12.69 -0.43
C PRO A 63 5.73 -13.12 -1.26
N GLU A 64 6.01 -12.49 -2.41
CA GLU A 64 7.15 -12.87 -3.27
C GLU A 64 8.52 -12.68 -2.60
N ARG A 65 8.63 -11.78 -1.62
CA ARG A 65 9.84 -11.66 -0.79
C ARG A 65 10.05 -12.81 0.19
N ALA A 66 9.03 -13.60 0.51
CA ALA A 66 9.17 -14.78 1.35
C ALA A 66 9.75 -15.99 0.58
N LEU A 67 9.69 -15.98 -0.76
CA LEU A 67 10.09 -17.11 -1.61
C LEU A 67 11.41 -16.90 -2.37
N SER A 68 11.98 -15.69 -2.33
CA SER A 68 13.24 -15.36 -3.03
C SER A 68 14.44 -15.27 -2.09
N ARG A 69 14.57 -16.23 -1.16
CA ARG A 69 15.76 -16.38 -0.30
C ARG A 69 16.52 -17.65 -0.74
N PRO A 70 17.57 -17.54 -1.57
CA PRO A 70 18.63 -18.55 -1.61
C PRO A 70 19.46 -18.51 -0.31
#